data_AF-A0A011Q3T8-F1
#
_entry.id   AF-A0A011Q3T8-F1
#
_cell.length_a   1.000
_cell.length_b   1.000
_cell.length_c   1.000
_cell.angle_alpha   90.00
_cell.angle_beta   90.00
_cell.angle_gamma   90.00
#
_symmetry.space_group_name_H-M   'P 1'
#
loop_
_entity.id
_entity.type
_entity.pdbx_description
1 polymer ?
#
loop_
_entity_poly.entity_id
_entity_poly.type
_entity_poly.pdbx_seq_one_letter_code
_entity_poly.pdbx_strand_id
1 'polypeptide(L)'
;MPRIKRTFQGLPGPNSTLTLLDGGSYTLVGAVGFLILVKALPAIGFDRYTSRSWLDVAIDVAADRMPRMRLTGLLEQDIVGVEARSKTSIILNRMWLSPHPLLADYVARGVALHAADPDVDTLALHWGSALRSHPFFASIAEFIGRLLHLHGEFTSAQITRRLKEQYGDRASILRAAEAVLQTLVGWGVIKLEDPKARLFRARKPMPIRSVAASAWLMESAVASAGKSLRLSDRHLWLFPWTLSSLSEKALAGTPLIPHLSGDGELWVTCAIN
;
A
#
# COMPACT_ATOMS: atom_id res chain seq x y z
N MET A 1 -25.49 -19.83 0.25
CA MET A 1 -25.42 -18.86 1.38
C MET A 1 -24.40 -19.34 2.40
N PRO A 2 -23.32 -18.59 2.66
CA PRO A 2 -22.35 -18.97 3.69
C PRO A 2 -22.96 -18.81 5.10
N ARG A 3 -22.78 -19.83 5.97
CA ARG A 3 -23.31 -19.85 7.34
C ARG A 3 -22.34 -19.16 8.31
N ILE A 4 -22.85 -18.24 9.12
CA ILE A 4 -22.10 -17.43 10.10
C ILE A 4 -21.80 -18.25 11.37
N LYS A 5 -20.58 -18.14 11.91
CA LYS A 5 -20.10 -18.94 13.07
C LYS A 5 -20.48 -18.36 14.44
N ARG A 6 -20.93 -17.10 14.51
CA ARG A 6 -21.42 -16.42 15.71
C ARG A 6 -22.73 -15.71 15.42
N THR A 7 -23.79 -16.06 16.15
CA THR A 7 -25.01 -15.25 16.24
C THR A 7 -24.67 -13.99 17.02
N PHE A 8 -24.58 -12.83 16.35
CA PHE A 8 -24.49 -11.55 17.05
C PHE A 8 -25.87 -11.23 17.65
N GLN A 9 -25.94 -11.00 18.96
CA GLN A 9 -27.11 -10.35 19.58
C GLN A 9 -27.03 -8.85 19.21
N GLY A 10 -27.65 -8.50 18.08
CA GLY A 10 -27.64 -7.16 17.48
C GLY A 10 -27.17 -7.18 16.02
N LEU A 11 -27.73 -6.30 15.16
CA LEU A 11 -27.23 -6.15 13.79
C LEU A 11 -25.75 -5.72 13.85
N PRO A 12 -24.82 -6.44 13.20
CA PRO A 12 -23.44 -5.97 13.09
C PRO A 12 -23.44 -4.64 12.33
N GLY A 13 -22.78 -3.63 12.91
CA GLY A 13 -22.61 -2.35 12.24
C GLY A 13 -21.81 -2.50 10.94
N PRO A 14 -21.93 -1.53 10.01
CA PRO A 14 -21.08 -1.49 8.82
C PRO A 14 -19.60 -1.65 9.25
N ASN A 15 -18.82 -2.44 8.50
CA ASN A 15 -17.40 -2.73 8.75
C ASN A 15 -17.04 -3.64 9.93
N SER A 16 -17.99 -4.42 10.47
CA SER A 16 -17.67 -5.49 11.41
C SER A 16 -16.92 -6.64 10.70
N THR A 17 -15.76 -7.05 11.22
CA THR A 17 -15.02 -8.22 10.72
C THR A 17 -15.71 -9.51 11.20
N LEU A 18 -16.17 -10.33 10.27
CA LEU A 18 -16.76 -11.63 10.53
C LEU A 18 -15.80 -12.74 10.13
N THR A 19 -15.57 -13.70 11.02
CA THR A 19 -14.88 -14.95 10.69
C THR A 19 -15.92 -16.00 10.34
N LEU A 20 -15.94 -16.45 9.08
CA LEU A 20 -16.86 -17.49 8.62
C LEU A 20 -16.34 -18.91 8.94
N LEU A 21 -17.21 -19.91 8.77
CA LEU A 21 -16.93 -21.32 9.03
C LEU A 21 -15.78 -21.90 8.20
N ASP A 22 -15.44 -21.28 7.07
CA ASP A 22 -14.31 -21.64 6.19
C ASP A 22 -12.95 -21.14 6.71
N GLY A 23 -12.91 -20.44 7.86
CA GLY A 23 -11.69 -19.85 8.42
C GLY A 23 -11.24 -18.57 7.71
N GLY A 24 -12.03 -18.06 6.74
CA GLY A 24 -11.79 -16.78 6.11
C GLY A 24 -12.23 -15.61 6.99
N SER A 25 -11.44 -14.55 7.00
CA SER A 25 -11.85 -13.24 7.52
C SER A 25 -12.58 -12.47 6.43
N TYR A 26 -13.72 -11.89 6.77
CA TYR A 26 -14.56 -11.12 5.87
C TYR A 26 -14.95 -9.78 6.50
N THR A 27 -15.10 -8.76 5.67
CA THR A 27 -15.55 -7.42 6.03
C THR A 27 -16.92 -7.18 5.43
N LEU A 28 -17.85 -6.68 6.24
CA LEU A 28 -19.16 -6.24 5.79
C LEU A 28 -19.07 -4.85 5.15
N VAL A 29 -19.48 -4.75 3.89
CA VAL A 29 -19.43 -3.51 3.11
C VAL A 29 -20.82 -3.18 2.59
N GLY A 30 -21.28 -1.94 2.76
CA GLY A 30 -22.55 -1.46 2.21
C GLY A 30 -23.37 -0.59 3.17
N ALA A 31 -24.46 -0.01 2.65
CA ALA A 31 -25.42 0.75 3.42
C ALA A 31 -26.44 -0.17 4.13
N VAL A 32 -27.14 0.36 5.13
CA VAL A 32 -28.19 -0.36 5.87
C VAL A 32 -29.20 -0.96 4.87
N GLY A 33 -29.33 -2.29 4.87
CA GLY A 33 -30.22 -3.04 3.97
C GLY A 33 -29.55 -3.72 2.77
N PHE A 34 -28.28 -3.41 2.46
CA PHE A 34 -27.52 -4.04 1.38
C PHE A 34 -26.07 -4.30 1.78
N LEU A 35 -25.88 -5.23 2.72
CA LEU A 35 -24.56 -5.63 3.21
C LEU A 35 -24.01 -6.77 2.35
N ILE A 36 -22.88 -6.52 1.68
CA ILE A 36 -22.13 -7.52 0.93
C ILE A 36 -20.94 -7.96 1.79
N LEU A 37 -20.75 -9.27 1.86
CA LEU A 37 -19.61 -9.85 2.53
C LEU A 37 -18.41 -9.90 1.57
N VAL A 38 -17.36 -9.14 1.89
CA VAL A 38 -16.13 -9.09 1.08
C VAL A 38 -15.00 -9.75 1.87
N LYS A 39 -14.18 -10.58 1.23
CA LYS A 39 -13.03 -11.21 1.90
C LYS A 39 -12.03 -10.16 2.36
N ALA A 40 -11.38 -10.34 3.51
CA ALA A 40 -10.33 -9.43 3.96
C ALA A 40 -9.09 -9.53 3.04
N LEU A 41 -8.28 -8.47 3.00
CA LEU A 41 -7.00 -8.49 2.31
C LEU A 41 -6.10 -9.59 2.89
N PRO A 42 -5.33 -10.30 2.04
CA PRO A 42 -4.42 -11.32 2.51
C PRO A 42 -3.30 -10.70 3.35
N ALA A 43 -2.99 -11.33 4.48
CA ALA A 43 -1.94 -10.87 5.38
C ALA A 43 -0.54 -10.89 4.73
N ILE A 44 -0.29 -11.81 3.79
CA ILE A 44 0.95 -11.89 3.01
C ILE A 44 0.55 -11.98 1.54
N GLY A 45 0.90 -10.96 0.74
CA GLY A 45 0.57 -10.90 -0.69
C GLY A 45 1.66 -10.32 -1.57
N PHE A 46 2.70 -9.72 -0.99
CA PHE A 46 3.82 -9.10 -1.68
C PHE A 46 5.08 -9.94 -1.45
N ASP A 47 5.16 -11.10 -2.09
CA ASP A 47 6.21 -12.10 -1.86
C ASP A 47 7.16 -12.30 -3.06
N ARG A 48 7.11 -11.37 -4.03
CA ARG A 48 7.97 -11.35 -5.21
C ARG A 48 8.55 -9.96 -5.43
N TYR A 49 9.74 -9.92 -5.99
CA TYR A 49 10.27 -8.70 -6.56
C TYR A 49 9.25 -8.15 -7.57
N THR A 50 8.99 -6.84 -7.50
CA THR A 50 8.06 -6.16 -8.42
C THR A 50 8.75 -4.96 -9.04
N SER A 51 9.15 -5.07 -10.30
CA SER A 51 9.81 -3.97 -11.01
C SER A 51 8.92 -2.75 -11.14
N ARG A 52 9.53 -1.55 -11.08
CA ARG A 52 8.83 -0.29 -11.40
C ARG A 52 8.27 -0.31 -12.83
N SER A 53 9.04 -0.81 -13.80
CA SER A 53 8.62 -0.87 -15.21
C SER A 53 7.33 -1.68 -15.42
N TRP A 54 7.12 -2.75 -14.66
CA TRP A 54 5.90 -3.55 -14.75
C TRP A 54 4.69 -2.80 -14.18
N LEU A 55 4.92 -2.00 -13.13
CA LEU A 55 3.88 -1.19 -12.50
C LEU A 55 3.53 0.03 -13.36
N ASP A 56 4.51 0.66 -14.02
CA ASP A 56 4.28 1.75 -14.96
C ASP A 56 3.38 1.27 -16.11
N VAL A 57 3.69 0.10 -16.71
CA VAL A 57 2.81 -0.50 -17.73
C VAL A 57 1.46 -0.91 -17.16
N ALA A 58 1.40 -1.40 -15.92
CA ALA A 58 0.12 -1.78 -15.30
C ALA A 58 -0.80 -0.58 -15.05
N ILE A 59 -0.27 0.57 -14.61
CA ILE A 59 -1.08 1.78 -14.44
C ILE A 59 -1.48 2.39 -15.78
N ASP A 60 -0.63 2.29 -16.82
CA ASP A 60 -1.00 2.67 -18.18
C ASP A 60 -2.12 1.79 -18.76
N VAL A 61 -2.09 0.48 -18.50
CA VAL A 61 -3.20 -0.42 -18.87
C VAL A 61 -4.47 -0.07 -18.10
N ALA A 62 -4.37 0.25 -16.80
CA ALA A 62 -5.52 0.66 -16.00
C ALA A 62 -6.11 2.01 -16.45
N ALA A 63 -5.29 2.88 -17.01
CA ALA A 63 -5.67 4.17 -17.59
C ALA A 63 -6.13 4.09 -19.06
N ASP A 64 -6.30 2.88 -19.61
CA ASP A 64 -6.63 2.63 -21.03
C ASP A 64 -5.63 3.26 -22.04
N ARG A 65 -4.39 3.51 -21.61
CA ARG A 65 -3.30 4.03 -22.45
C ARG A 65 -2.51 2.94 -23.16
N MET A 66 -2.56 1.71 -22.66
CA MET A 66 -1.91 0.55 -23.27
C MET A 66 -2.82 -0.69 -23.20
N PRO A 67 -2.76 -1.59 -24.20
CA PRO A 67 -3.49 -2.83 -24.13
C PRO A 67 -2.83 -3.80 -23.15
N ARG A 68 -3.65 -4.61 -22.44
CA ARG A 68 -3.19 -5.62 -21.48
C ARG A 68 -2.11 -6.56 -22.02
N MET A 69 -2.13 -6.84 -23.33
CA MET A 69 -1.13 -7.67 -24.01
C MET A 69 0.30 -7.13 -23.89
N ARG A 70 0.49 -5.80 -23.77
CA ARG A 70 1.82 -5.21 -23.54
C ARG A 70 2.39 -5.63 -22.19
N LEU A 71 1.57 -5.66 -21.14
CA LEU A 71 2.00 -6.14 -19.84
C LEU A 71 2.31 -7.64 -19.88
N THR A 72 1.46 -8.45 -20.53
CA THR A 72 1.70 -9.89 -20.68
C THR A 72 3.03 -10.16 -21.39
N GLY A 73 3.29 -9.50 -22.53
CA GLY A 73 4.54 -9.66 -23.26
C GLY A 73 5.77 -9.21 -22.46
N LEU A 74 5.67 -8.11 -21.72
CA LEU A 74 6.74 -7.63 -20.84
C LEU A 74 7.07 -8.64 -19.73
N LEU A 75 6.06 -9.23 -19.10
CA LEU A 75 6.28 -10.26 -18.08
C LEU A 75 6.82 -11.56 -18.68
N GLU A 76 6.43 -11.92 -19.90
CA GLU A 76 6.96 -13.08 -20.62
C GLU A 76 8.44 -12.94 -20.96
N GLN A 77 8.85 -11.73 -21.33
CA GLN A 77 10.24 -11.37 -21.60
C GLN A 77 11.10 -11.38 -20.33
N ASP A 78 10.61 -10.77 -19.24
CA ASP A 78 11.42 -10.50 -18.05
C ASP A 78 11.42 -11.66 -17.04
N ILE A 79 10.42 -12.55 -17.07
CA ILE A 79 10.23 -13.59 -16.06
C ILE A 79 10.16 -14.97 -16.71
N VAL A 80 11.15 -15.80 -16.36
CA VAL A 80 11.20 -17.21 -16.72
C VAL A 80 10.24 -18.01 -15.82
N GLY A 81 9.35 -18.78 -16.44
CA GLY A 81 8.44 -19.69 -15.75
C GLY A 81 7.03 -19.15 -15.53
N VAL A 82 6.03 -19.98 -15.88
CA VAL A 82 4.61 -19.61 -15.85
C VAL A 82 4.13 -19.28 -14.43
N GLU A 83 4.57 -20.05 -13.43
CA GLU A 83 4.14 -19.85 -12.03
C GLU A 83 4.65 -18.51 -11.47
N ALA A 84 5.89 -18.13 -11.77
CA ALA A 84 6.47 -16.86 -11.34
C ALA A 84 5.74 -15.67 -11.97
N ARG A 85 5.39 -15.77 -13.26
CA ARG A 85 4.57 -14.77 -13.97
C ARG A 85 3.17 -14.65 -13.38
N SER A 86 2.52 -15.78 -13.09
CA SER A 86 1.19 -15.81 -12.47
C SER A 86 1.20 -15.10 -11.11
N LYS A 87 2.17 -15.43 -10.24
CA LYS A 87 2.31 -14.79 -8.91
C LYS A 87 2.61 -13.30 -9.00
N THR A 88 3.48 -12.88 -9.92
CA THR A 88 3.75 -11.46 -10.16
C THR A 88 2.51 -10.73 -10.66
N SER A 89 1.76 -11.34 -11.58
CA SER A 89 0.50 -10.78 -12.09
C SER A 89 -0.53 -10.57 -10.98
N ILE A 90 -0.57 -11.42 -9.95
CA ILE A 90 -1.46 -11.23 -8.79
C ILE A 90 -1.14 -9.90 -8.07
N ILE A 91 0.14 -9.57 -7.88
CA ILE A 91 0.56 -8.30 -7.24
C ILE A 91 0.13 -7.11 -8.10
N LEU A 92 0.45 -7.14 -9.40
CA LEU A 92 0.10 -6.07 -10.35
C LEU A 92 -1.42 -5.86 -10.47
N ASN A 93 -2.18 -6.95 -10.53
CA ASN A 93 -3.64 -6.89 -10.55
C ASN A 93 -4.18 -6.24 -9.28
N ARG A 94 -3.71 -6.64 -8.09
CA ARG A 94 -4.17 -6.07 -6.82
C ARG A 94 -3.85 -4.58 -6.67
N MET A 95 -2.74 -4.14 -7.27
CA MET A 95 -2.31 -2.74 -7.22
C MET A 95 -3.10 -1.85 -8.19
N TRP A 96 -3.34 -2.30 -9.43
CA TRP A 96 -3.86 -1.42 -10.49
C TRP A 96 -5.00 -1.99 -11.34
N LEU A 97 -4.94 -3.27 -11.73
CA LEU A 97 -5.81 -3.78 -12.82
C LEU A 97 -7.12 -4.42 -12.34
N SER A 98 -7.10 -5.04 -11.17
CA SER A 98 -8.22 -5.74 -10.57
C SER A 98 -8.08 -5.63 -9.05
N PRO A 99 -8.21 -4.40 -8.51
CA PRO A 99 -8.01 -4.16 -7.10
C PRO A 99 -9.13 -4.82 -6.28
N HIS A 100 -8.84 -4.99 -4.99
CA HIS A 100 -9.86 -5.44 -4.07
C HIS A 100 -11.07 -4.47 -4.07
N PRO A 101 -12.33 -4.93 -3.94
CA PRO A 101 -13.49 -4.04 -4.00
C PRO A 101 -13.43 -2.85 -3.02
N LEU A 102 -12.92 -3.07 -1.80
CA LEU A 102 -12.70 -2.01 -0.80
C LEU A 102 -11.70 -0.91 -1.25
N LEU A 103 -10.88 -1.21 -2.26
CA LEU A 103 -9.84 -0.32 -2.77
C LEU A 103 -10.17 0.19 -4.18
N ALA A 104 -11.31 -0.21 -4.76
CA ALA A 104 -11.63 0.10 -6.15
C ALA A 104 -11.68 1.61 -6.40
N ASP A 105 -12.38 2.36 -5.54
CA ASP A 105 -12.43 3.83 -5.61
C ASP A 105 -11.02 4.47 -5.44
N TYR A 106 -10.28 4.04 -4.42
CA TYR A 106 -8.94 4.54 -4.13
C TYR A 106 -8.00 4.35 -5.34
N VAL A 107 -8.01 3.16 -5.93
CA VAL A 107 -7.18 2.82 -7.08
C VAL A 107 -7.64 3.59 -8.32
N ALA A 108 -8.96 3.70 -8.56
CA ALA A 108 -9.49 4.49 -9.68
C ALA A 108 -9.07 5.96 -9.62
N ARG A 109 -9.10 6.59 -8.43
CA ARG A 109 -8.59 7.96 -8.23
C ARG A 109 -7.08 8.06 -8.50
N GLY A 110 -6.29 7.06 -8.11
CA GLY A 110 -4.86 7.00 -8.42
C GLY A 110 -4.59 6.90 -9.94
N VAL A 111 -5.37 6.08 -10.64
CA VAL A 111 -5.33 5.97 -12.11
C VAL A 111 -5.72 7.30 -12.76
N ALA A 112 -6.76 7.98 -12.24
CA ALA A 112 -7.18 9.28 -12.75
C ALA A 112 -6.10 10.37 -12.57
N LEU A 113 -5.33 10.34 -11.48
CA LEU A 113 -4.18 11.24 -11.29
C LEU A 113 -3.12 11.03 -12.36
N HIS A 114 -2.76 9.77 -12.66
CA HIS A 114 -1.85 9.42 -13.75
C HIS A 114 -2.41 9.79 -15.12
N ALA A 115 -3.72 9.62 -15.32
CA ALA A 115 -4.42 9.97 -16.55
C ALA A 115 -4.40 11.49 -16.81
N ALA A 116 -4.53 12.30 -15.75
CA ALA A 116 -4.60 13.76 -15.83
C ALA A 116 -3.23 14.44 -15.97
N ASP A 117 -2.17 13.85 -15.41
CA ASP A 117 -0.82 14.44 -15.38
C ASP A 117 0.23 13.38 -15.78
N PRO A 118 0.72 13.38 -17.03
CA PRO A 118 1.77 12.46 -17.46
C PRO A 118 3.11 12.60 -16.70
N ASP A 119 3.35 13.73 -16.05
CA ASP A 119 4.57 14.01 -15.28
C ASP A 119 4.40 13.69 -13.78
N VAL A 120 3.23 13.18 -13.38
CA VAL A 120 3.02 12.75 -11.99
C VAL A 120 4.04 11.69 -11.62
N ASP A 121 4.55 11.74 -10.38
CA ASP A 121 5.49 10.73 -9.91
C ASP A 121 4.81 9.37 -9.77
N THR A 122 4.93 8.53 -10.80
CA THR A 122 4.32 7.18 -10.84
C THR A 122 4.80 6.31 -9.69
N LEU A 123 6.03 6.51 -9.21
CA LEU A 123 6.55 5.73 -8.09
C LEU A 123 5.84 6.08 -6.78
N ALA A 124 5.45 7.35 -6.58
CA ALA A 124 4.61 7.74 -5.44
C ALA A 124 3.23 7.09 -5.52
N LEU A 125 2.66 7.00 -6.72
CA LEU A 125 1.39 6.29 -6.94
C LEU A 125 1.52 4.81 -6.63
N HIS A 126 2.58 4.15 -7.12
CA HIS A 126 2.87 2.75 -6.83
C HIS A 126 3.07 2.50 -5.34
N TRP A 127 3.73 3.43 -4.63
CA TRP A 127 3.89 3.36 -3.19
C TRP A 127 2.55 3.36 -2.46
N GLY A 128 1.68 4.34 -2.73
CA GLY A 128 0.37 4.43 -2.07
C GLY A 128 -0.52 3.23 -2.39
N SER A 129 -0.49 2.73 -3.64
CA SER A 129 -1.19 1.50 -4.02
C SER A 129 -0.65 0.28 -3.26
N ALA A 130 0.67 0.14 -3.12
CA ALA A 130 1.28 -0.96 -2.35
C ALA A 130 0.91 -0.89 -0.87
N LEU A 131 0.97 0.29 -0.25
CA LEU A 131 0.57 0.50 1.15
C LEU A 131 -0.86 0.03 1.41
N ARG A 132 -1.78 0.30 0.47
CA ARG A 132 -3.21 -0.01 0.62
C ARG A 132 -3.55 -1.45 0.28
N SER A 133 -2.98 -1.99 -0.79
CA SER A 133 -3.29 -3.33 -1.28
C SER A 133 -2.52 -4.43 -0.55
N HIS A 134 -1.41 -4.11 0.12
CA HIS A 134 -0.53 -5.09 0.76
C HIS A 134 -0.12 -4.66 2.18
N PRO A 135 -0.88 -5.02 3.24
CA PRO A 135 -0.58 -4.65 4.62
C PRO A 135 0.81 -5.08 5.12
N PHE A 136 1.34 -6.19 4.60
CA PHE A 136 2.72 -6.63 4.89
C PHE A 136 3.78 -5.64 4.37
N PHE A 137 3.58 -5.09 3.17
CA PHE A 137 4.43 -4.05 2.61
C PHE A 137 4.38 -2.80 3.49
N ALA A 138 3.17 -2.38 3.92
CA ALA A 138 3.00 -1.24 4.82
C ALA A 138 3.73 -1.42 6.16
N SER A 139 3.68 -2.63 6.75
CA SER A 139 4.41 -2.93 7.99
C SER A 139 5.93 -2.80 7.82
N ILE A 140 6.47 -3.31 6.69
CA ILE A 140 7.90 -3.21 6.39
C ILE A 140 8.29 -1.74 6.14
N ALA A 141 7.48 -0.99 5.38
CA ALA A 141 7.70 0.43 5.15
C ALA A 141 7.78 1.22 6.47
N GLU A 142 6.88 0.94 7.41
CA GLU A 142 6.92 1.55 8.76
C GLU A 142 8.22 1.24 9.50
N PHE A 143 8.62 -0.04 9.53
CA PHE A 143 9.83 -0.46 10.25
C PHE A 143 11.10 0.12 9.64
N ILE A 144 11.18 0.15 8.32
CA ILE A 144 12.28 0.79 7.60
C ILE A 144 12.28 2.29 7.88
N GLY A 145 11.14 2.96 7.72
CA GLY A 145 11.00 4.39 7.99
C GLY A 145 11.42 4.75 9.41
N ARG A 146 11.06 3.92 10.41
CA ARG A 146 11.48 4.09 11.80
C ARG A 146 13.00 4.01 11.97
N LEU A 147 13.62 2.97 11.42
CA LEU A 147 15.07 2.76 11.56
C LEU A 147 15.86 3.85 10.83
N LEU A 148 15.40 4.24 9.63
CA LEU A 148 16.01 5.33 8.86
C LEU A 148 15.86 6.68 9.56
N HIS A 149 14.73 6.94 10.21
CA HIS A 149 14.54 8.16 10.99
C HIS A 149 15.50 8.24 12.19
N LEU A 150 15.72 7.11 12.88
CA LEU A 150 16.56 7.07 14.09
C LEU A 150 18.06 6.98 13.80
N HIS A 151 18.45 6.22 12.77
CA HIS A 151 19.85 5.84 12.53
C HIS A 151 20.36 6.21 11.15
N GLY A 152 19.47 6.55 10.21
CA GLY A 152 19.82 6.81 8.81
C GLY A 152 20.11 5.54 7.98
N GLU A 153 20.28 4.39 8.62
CA GLU A 153 20.58 3.10 8.00
C GLU A 153 19.96 1.93 8.77
N PHE A 154 19.88 0.77 8.13
CA PHE A 154 19.38 -0.46 8.75
C PHE A 154 19.95 -1.71 8.08
N THR A 155 19.95 -2.84 8.80
CA THR A 155 20.31 -4.14 8.24
C THR A 155 19.06 -4.99 7.99
N SER A 156 19.13 -5.93 7.03
CA SER A 156 18.03 -6.89 6.85
C SER A 156 17.76 -7.71 8.11
N ALA A 157 18.77 -7.96 8.96
CA ALA A 157 18.63 -8.68 10.22
C ALA A 157 17.72 -7.95 11.23
N GLN A 158 17.75 -6.62 11.27
CA GLN A 158 16.85 -5.84 12.13
C GLN A 158 15.40 -5.96 11.68
N ILE A 159 15.16 -5.93 10.36
CA ILE A 159 13.83 -6.11 9.77
C ILE A 159 13.31 -7.52 10.02
N THR A 160 14.11 -8.55 9.75
CA THR A 160 13.68 -9.94 9.94
C THR A 160 13.40 -10.25 11.41
N ARG A 161 14.22 -9.77 12.36
CA ARG A 161 13.93 -9.90 13.79
C ARG A 161 12.56 -9.34 14.14
N ARG A 162 12.27 -8.10 13.70
CA ARG A 162 10.99 -7.44 13.97
C ARG A 162 9.80 -8.18 13.35
N LEU A 163 9.97 -8.67 12.12
CA LEU A 163 8.93 -9.44 11.44
C LEU A 163 8.67 -10.80 12.11
N LYS A 164 9.70 -11.47 12.62
CA LYS A 164 9.53 -12.71 13.39
C LYS A 164 8.76 -12.49 14.68
N GLU A 165 9.00 -11.38 15.38
CA GLU A 165 8.23 -11.00 16.58
C GLU A 165 6.74 -10.79 16.27
N GLN A 166 6.42 -10.13 15.15
CA GLN A 166 5.03 -9.77 14.80
C GLN A 166 4.26 -10.89 14.08
N TYR A 167 4.92 -11.62 13.18
CA TYR A 167 4.29 -12.58 12.26
C TYR A 167 4.70 -14.05 12.52
N GLY A 168 5.62 -14.27 13.45
CA GLY A 168 6.21 -15.57 13.75
C GLY A 168 7.38 -15.94 12.84
N ASP A 169 8.14 -16.95 13.25
CA ASP A 169 9.33 -17.41 12.54
C ASP A 169 9.00 -18.42 11.43
N ARG A 170 8.60 -17.90 10.26
CA ARG A 170 8.27 -18.72 9.09
C ARG A 170 9.13 -18.33 7.90
N ALA A 171 9.62 -19.32 7.15
CA ALA A 171 10.40 -19.10 5.93
C ALA A 171 9.64 -18.29 4.86
N SER A 172 8.30 -18.35 4.83
CA SER A 172 7.48 -17.52 3.94
C SER A 172 7.56 -16.02 4.27
N ILE A 173 7.62 -15.65 5.56
CA ILE A 173 7.76 -14.27 6.01
C ILE A 173 9.13 -13.72 5.60
N LEU A 174 10.19 -14.49 5.82
CA LEU A 174 11.55 -14.08 5.47
C LEU A 174 11.72 -13.89 3.96
N ARG A 175 11.16 -14.78 3.15
CA ARG A 175 11.16 -14.64 1.69
C ARG A 175 10.37 -13.42 1.22
N ALA A 176 9.20 -13.15 1.81
CA ALA A 176 8.42 -11.98 1.48
C ALA A 176 9.13 -10.67 1.87
N ALA A 177 9.79 -10.66 3.04
CA ALA A 177 10.59 -9.52 3.48
C ALA A 177 11.74 -9.22 2.51
N GLU A 178 12.47 -10.25 2.09
CA GLU A 178 13.54 -10.13 1.11
C GLU A 178 13.02 -9.60 -0.24
N ALA A 179 11.87 -10.10 -0.70
CA ALA A 179 11.23 -9.61 -1.92
C ALA A 179 10.85 -8.12 -1.85
N VAL A 180 10.35 -7.65 -0.70
CA VAL A 180 10.08 -6.23 -0.48
C VAL A 180 11.38 -5.42 -0.48
N LEU A 181 12.43 -5.85 0.23
CA LEU A 181 13.72 -5.16 0.23
C LEU A 181 14.32 -5.04 -1.18
N GLN A 182 14.29 -6.12 -1.96
CA GLN A 182 14.73 -6.11 -3.36
C GLN A 182 13.90 -5.15 -4.21
N THR A 183 12.59 -5.13 -4.00
CA THR A 183 11.68 -4.19 -4.68
C THR A 183 12.04 -2.74 -4.34
N LEU A 184 12.26 -2.42 -3.07
CA LEU A 184 12.63 -1.07 -2.62
C LEU A 184 14.00 -0.63 -3.17
N VAL A 185 14.95 -1.56 -3.31
CA VAL A 185 16.24 -1.31 -3.99
C VAL A 185 16.01 -1.06 -5.48
N GLY A 186 15.22 -1.91 -6.16
CA GLY A 186 14.90 -1.76 -7.58
C GLY A 186 14.12 -0.49 -7.91
N TRP A 187 13.30 -0.01 -6.97
CA TRP A 187 12.61 1.28 -7.07
C TRP A 187 13.53 2.47 -6.79
N GLY A 188 14.74 2.24 -6.28
CA GLY A 188 15.68 3.30 -5.91
C GLY A 188 15.25 4.08 -4.67
N VAL A 189 14.43 3.50 -3.79
CA VAL A 189 13.99 4.10 -2.53
C VAL A 189 15.05 3.92 -1.43
N ILE A 190 15.69 2.76 -1.42
CA ILE A 190 16.84 2.45 -0.55
C ILE A 190 18.03 2.02 -1.42
N LYS A 191 19.23 2.09 -0.85
CA LYS A 191 20.46 1.59 -1.46
C LYS A 191 21.10 0.54 -0.56
N LEU A 192 21.54 -0.57 -1.16
CA LEU A 192 22.41 -1.54 -0.49
C LEU A 192 23.83 -0.94 -0.42
N GLU A 193 24.29 -0.62 0.78
CA GLU A 193 25.61 -0.04 1.04
C GLU A 193 26.67 -1.12 1.27
N ASP A 194 26.34 -2.17 2.02
CA ASP A 194 27.23 -3.32 2.26
C ASP A 194 26.49 -4.64 1.94
N PRO A 195 26.89 -5.36 0.89
CA PRO A 195 26.31 -6.66 0.54
C PRO A 195 26.52 -7.77 1.59
N LYS A 196 27.66 -7.77 2.28
CA LYS A 196 28.03 -8.80 3.28
C LYS A 196 27.22 -8.62 4.56
N ALA A 197 27.13 -7.39 5.05
CA ALA A 197 26.32 -7.05 6.23
C ALA A 197 24.83 -6.91 5.91
N ARG A 198 24.47 -6.88 4.62
CA ARG A 198 23.12 -6.54 4.14
C ARG A 198 22.65 -5.21 4.75
N LEU A 199 23.53 -4.21 4.71
CA LEU A 199 23.29 -2.86 5.23
C LEU A 199 22.68 -1.97 4.15
N PHE A 200 21.61 -1.26 4.50
CA PHE A 200 20.86 -0.40 3.62
C PHE A 200 20.78 1.02 4.17
N ARG A 201 20.73 2.00 3.27
CA ARG A 201 20.55 3.41 3.58
C ARG A 201 19.41 4.02 2.78
N ALA A 202 18.76 5.03 3.35
CA ALA A 202 17.81 5.87 2.62
C ALA A 202 18.50 6.55 1.43
N ARG A 203 17.80 6.63 0.29
CA ARG A 203 18.17 7.64 -0.72
C ARG A 203 17.63 9.02 -0.30
N LYS A 204 17.96 10.04 -1.10
CA LYS A 204 17.50 11.42 -0.85
C LYS A 204 15.96 11.44 -0.75
N PRO A 205 15.38 12.27 0.16
CA PRO A 205 13.94 12.47 0.20
C PRO A 205 13.37 12.79 -1.18
N MET A 206 12.22 12.20 -1.50
CA MET A 206 11.60 12.31 -2.82
C MET A 206 10.40 13.25 -2.73
N PRO A 207 10.51 14.51 -3.21
CA PRO A 207 9.42 15.47 -3.09
C PRO A 207 8.30 15.18 -4.10
N ILE A 208 7.06 15.18 -3.63
CA ILE A 208 5.88 15.10 -4.48
C ILE A 208 5.38 16.52 -4.72
N ARG A 209 5.37 16.94 -5.99
CA ARG A 209 4.95 18.30 -6.37
C ARG A 209 3.44 18.43 -6.47
N SER A 210 2.76 17.40 -6.95
CA SER A 210 1.31 17.39 -7.10
C SER A 210 0.64 17.35 -5.72
N VAL A 211 -0.18 18.36 -5.45
CA VAL A 211 -1.01 18.45 -4.23
C VAL A 211 -2.02 17.31 -4.20
N ALA A 212 -2.62 16.98 -5.34
CA ALA A 212 -3.59 15.90 -5.45
C ALA A 212 -2.94 14.53 -5.20
N ALA A 213 -1.74 14.28 -5.75
CA ALA A 213 -0.99 13.06 -5.46
C ALA A 213 -0.54 12.98 -3.99
N SER A 214 -0.16 14.12 -3.40
CA SER A 214 0.20 14.19 -1.98
C SER A 214 -0.99 13.87 -1.07
N ALA A 215 -2.18 14.40 -1.37
CA ALA A 215 -3.40 14.08 -0.63
C ALA A 215 -3.80 12.61 -0.79
N TRP A 216 -3.75 12.07 -2.01
CA TRP A 216 -4.01 10.65 -2.27
C TRP A 216 -3.02 9.73 -1.52
N LEU A 217 -1.74 10.09 -1.50
CA LEU A 217 -0.74 9.34 -0.74
C LEU A 217 -0.94 9.48 0.78
N MET A 218 -1.35 10.65 1.27
CA MET A 218 -1.68 10.85 2.68
C MET A 218 -2.86 9.97 3.12
N GLU A 219 -3.87 9.81 2.27
CA GLU A 219 -4.98 8.87 2.52
C GLU A 219 -4.47 7.45 2.74
N SER A 220 -3.46 7.02 1.99
CA SER A 220 -2.83 5.72 2.20
C SER A 220 -2.19 5.57 3.58
N ALA A 221 -1.52 6.64 4.06
CA ALA A 221 -0.85 6.64 5.36
C ALA A 221 -1.85 6.63 6.51
N VAL A 222 -2.91 7.44 6.44
CA VAL A 222 -3.99 7.47 7.44
C VAL A 222 -4.63 6.09 7.56
N ALA A 223 -4.91 5.46 6.41
CA ALA A 223 -5.47 4.12 6.39
C ALA A 223 -4.52 3.06 6.94
N SER A 224 -3.22 3.13 6.64
CA SER A 224 -2.21 2.21 7.20
C SER A 224 -2.01 2.41 8.70
N ALA A 225 -2.10 3.64 9.20
CA ALA A 225 -1.98 3.95 10.61
C ALA A 225 -3.22 3.53 11.43
N GLY A 226 -4.40 3.47 10.79
CA GLY A 226 -5.66 3.13 11.44
C GLY A 226 -6.17 4.19 12.43
N LYS A 227 -5.65 5.42 12.33
CA LYS A 227 -5.97 6.55 13.21
C LYS A 227 -5.73 7.88 12.49
N SER A 228 -6.26 8.98 13.05
CA SER A 228 -5.96 10.32 12.57
C SER A 228 -4.46 10.62 12.60
N LEU A 229 -4.00 11.35 11.59
CA LEU A 229 -2.61 11.76 11.45
C LEU A 229 -2.53 13.29 11.34
N ARG A 230 -1.51 13.88 11.96
CA ARG A 230 -1.20 15.31 11.85
C ARG A 230 -0.49 15.59 10.53
N LEU A 231 -0.96 16.58 9.75
CA LEU A 231 -0.43 16.84 8.40
C LEU A 231 1.03 17.30 8.36
N SER A 232 1.49 17.99 9.40
CA SER A 232 2.87 18.51 9.49
C SER A 232 3.90 17.43 9.83
N ASP A 233 3.45 16.27 10.32
CA ASP A 233 4.35 15.22 10.78
C ASP A 233 4.93 14.42 9.61
N ARG A 234 6.17 13.96 9.79
CA ARG A 234 6.73 12.94 8.90
C ARG A 234 6.23 11.58 9.33
N HIS A 235 5.42 10.95 8.50
CA HIS A 235 4.90 9.61 8.78
C HIS A 235 5.83 8.52 8.27
N LEU A 236 6.08 7.50 9.09
CA LEU A 236 7.06 6.44 8.81
C LEU A 236 6.70 5.60 7.58
N TRP A 237 5.40 5.35 7.35
CA TRP A 237 4.90 4.65 6.15
C TRP A 237 5.10 5.44 4.86
N LEU A 238 5.24 6.77 4.95
CA LEU A 238 5.41 7.65 3.80
C LEU A 238 6.87 7.81 3.41
N PHE A 239 7.83 7.21 4.11
CA PHE A 239 9.20 7.13 3.61
C PHE A 239 9.21 6.63 2.15
N PRO A 240 9.99 7.20 1.21
CA PRO A 240 10.91 8.33 1.32
C PRO A 240 10.28 9.69 0.94
N TRP A 241 8.96 9.76 0.84
CA TRP A 241 8.23 10.87 0.26
C TRP A 241 8.19 12.11 1.15
N THR A 242 8.37 13.27 0.53
CA THR A 242 8.07 14.56 1.13
C THR A 242 6.84 15.12 0.42
N LEU A 243 5.71 15.15 1.12
CA LEU A 243 4.45 15.66 0.57
C LEU A 243 4.55 17.17 0.30
N SER A 244 3.86 17.64 -0.73
CA SER A 244 3.59 19.07 -0.88
C SER A 244 2.76 19.57 0.30
N SER A 245 2.81 20.86 0.62
CA SER A 245 2.00 21.47 1.68
C SER A 245 0.51 21.21 1.45
N LEU A 246 -0.10 20.42 2.33
CA LEU A 246 -1.55 20.17 2.33
C LEU A 246 -2.24 21.19 3.23
N SER A 247 -3.27 21.84 2.70
CA SER A 247 -4.16 22.75 3.44
C SER A 247 -5.57 22.19 3.46
N GLU A 248 -6.43 22.69 4.34
CA GLU A 248 -7.85 22.30 4.38
C GLU A 248 -8.54 22.46 3.01
N LYS A 249 -8.27 23.58 2.32
CA LYS A 249 -8.76 23.82 0.96
C LYS A 249 -8.26 22.79 -0.05
N ALA A 250 -7.01 22.35 0.07
CA ALA A 250 -6.43 21.33 -0.80
C ALA A 250 -7.03 19.94 -0.58
N LEU A 251 -7.63 19.68 0.58
CA LEU A 251 -8.28 18.43 0.92
C LEU A 251 -9.77 18.41 0.54
N ALA A 252 -10.34 19.55 0.17
CA ALA A 252 -11.71 19.63 -0.29
C ALA A 252 -11.95 18.71 -1.50
N GLY A 253 -12.95 17.84 -1.41
CA GLY A 253 -13.27 16.85 -2.44
C GLY A 253 -12.43 15.57 -2.38
N THR A 254 -11.51 15.45 -1.42
CA THR A 254 -10.83 14.18 -1.12
C THR A 254 -11.57 13.42 0.00
N PRO A 255 -11.37 12.10 0.14
CA PRO A 255 -11.90 11.35 1.28
C PRO A 255 -11.21 11.66 2.62
N LEU A 256 -10.20 12.54 2.64
CA LEU A 256 -9.58 13.00 3.88
C LEU A 256 -10.45 14.08 4.52
N ILE A 257 -10.83 13.87 5.78
CA ILE A 257 -11.59 14.81 6.59
C ILE A 257 -10.60 15.58 7.47
N PRO A 258 -10.32 16.86 7.16
CA PRO A 258 -9.52 17.71 8.02
C PRO A 258 -10.27 18.07 9.31
N HIS A 259 -9.54 18.16 10.41
CA HIS A 259 -10.04 18.69 11.68
C HIS A 259 -8.90 19.36 12.45
N LEU A 260 -9.22 20.42 13.18
CA LEU A 260 -8.25 21.09 14.05
C LEU A 260 -8.26 20.43 15.43
N SER A 261 -7.06 20.17 15.96
CA SER A 261 -6.87 19.78 17.37
C SER A 261 -6.97 21.01 18.28
N GLY A 262 -7.11 20.79 19.59
CA GLY A 262 -7.21 21.87 20.58
C GLY A 262 -5.99 22.80 20.66
N ASP A 263 -4.86 22.37 20.10
CA ASP A 263 -3.62 23.14 19.93
C ASP A 263 -3.55 23.92 18.60
N GLY A 264 -4.60 23.88 17.77
CA GLY A 264 -4.66 24.55 16.47
C GLY A 264 -3.97 23.80 15.33
N GLU A 265 -3.51 22.57 15.57
CA GLU A 265 -2.84 21.75 14.56
C GLU A 265 -3.84 21.08 13.62
N LEU A 266 -3.47 20.94 12.34
CA LEU A 266 -4.33 20.33 11.33
C LEU A 266 -4.10 18.81 11.25
N TRP A 267 -5.15 18.07 11.59
CA TRP A 267 -5.21 16.62 11.54
C TRP A 267 -6.12 16.16 10.42
N VAL A 268 -5.86 14.97 9.90
CA VAL A 268 -6.70 14.31 8.90
C VAL A 268 -7.09 12.92 9.37
N THR A 269 -8.34 12.56 9.12
CA THR A 269 -8.85 11.20 9.19
C THR A 269 -9.42 10.81 7.84
N CYS A 270 -9.59 9.52 7.56
CA CYS A 270 -10.33 9.09 6.37
C CYS A 270 -11.82 9.04 6.70
N ALA A 271 -12.65 9.46 5.75
CA ALA A 271 -14.09 9.24 5.72
C ALA A 271 -14.43 7.75 5.51
N ILE A 272 -13.89 6.88 6.36
CA ILE A 272 -14.18 5.45 6.51
C ILE A 272 -13.83 4.58 5.28
N ASN A 273 -13.03 3.52 5.54
CA ASN A 273 -12.80 2.36 4.68
C ASN A 273 -14.01 1.44 4.62
#